data_AF-A0A953PWY4-F1
#
_entry.id   AF-A0A953PWY4-F1
#
_cell.length_a   1.000
_cell.length_b   1.000
_cell.length_c   1.000
_cell.angle_alpha   90.00
_cell.angle_beta   90.00
_cell.angle_gamma   90.00
#
_symmetry.space_group_name_H-M   'P 1'
#
loop_
_entity.id
_entity.type
_entity.pdbx_description
1 polymer ?
#
loop_
_entity_poly.entity_id
_entity_poly.type
_entity_poly.pdbx_seq_one_letter_code
_entity_poly.pdbx_strand_id
1 'polypeptide(L)'
;MASFESPRVESRDLGEFARVMEVPPLPATRLSPAGRGQSARLNLDADNVKNGLGQLVLTLVKLLHELLERQAIRRIEAGSLSDGQIEKLGLTLMRQAQEIERLRKEFRLEEEDLNLDLGPLGKLL
;
A
#
# COMPACT_ATOMS: atom_id res chain seq x y z
N MET A 1 -14.00 16.07 -42.10
CA MET A 1 -14.01 16.80 -40.81
C MET A 1 -14.72 15.90 -39.81
N ALA A 2 -13.97 15.22 -38.95
CA ALA A 2 -14.51 14.32 -37.92
C ALA A 2 -14.36 15.01 -36.56
N SER A 3 -15.48 15.35 -35.94
CA SER A 3 -15.53 15.80 -34.55
C SER A 3 -15.27 14.60 -33.64
N PHE A 4 -14.22 14.68 -32.83
CA PHE A 4 -14.06 13.82 -31.67
C PHE A 4 -14.55 14.59 -30.44
N GLU A 5 -15.79 14.32 -30.01
CA GLU A 5 -16.20 14.63 -28.65
C GLU A 5 -15.47 13.68 -27.70
N SER A 6 -14.65 14.23 -26.80
CA SER A 6 -14.11 13.48 -25.68
C SER A 6 -15.24 13.19 -24.68
N PRO A 7 -15.51 11.93 -24.31
CA PRO A 7 -16.41 11.65 -23.20
C PRO A 7 -15.70 12.07 -21.92
N ARG A 8 -16.06 13.26 -21.43
CA ARG A 8 -15.65 13.76 -20.12
C ARG A 8 -16.42 12.96 -19.07
N VAL A 9 -15.78 11.94 -18.50
CA VAL A 9 -16.38 11.13 -17.42
C VAL A 9 -16.20 11.88 -16.10
N GLU A 10 -17.18 12.70 -15.75
CA GLU A 10 -17.34 13.17 -14.36
C GLU A 10 -18.03 12.06 -13.56
N SER A 11 -17.25 11.12 -13.01
CA SER A 11 -17.79 10.15 -12.04
C SER A 11 -17.98 10.87 -10.71
N ARG A 12 -19.23 11.29 -10.45
CA ARG A 12 -19.63 11.97 -9.22
C ARG A 12 -20.34 11.09 -8.21
N ASP A 13 -20.42 9.78 -8.43
CA ASP A 13 -21.13 8.91 -7.52
C ASP A 13 -20.38 7.60 -7.25
N LEU A 14 -20.02 7.40 -5.98
CA LEU A 14 -19.33 6.22 -5.47
C LEU A 14 -20.15 4.94 -5.72
N GLY A 15 -21.47 5.08 -5.90
CA GLY A 15 -22.40 3.98 -6.20
C GLY A 15 -22.28 3.39 -7.60
N GLU A 16 -21.74 4.11 -8.59
CA GLU A 16 -21.59 3.60 -9.96
C GLU A 16 -20.51 2.51 -10.03
N PHE A 17 -19.43 2.68 -9.26
CA PHE A 17 -18.38 1.68 -9.10
C PHE A 17 -18.89 0.39 -8.44
N ALA A 18 -19.86 0.49 -7.52
CA ALA A 18 -20.41 -0.67 -6.82
C ALA A 18 -21.18 -1.61 -7.76
N ARG A 19 -21.88 -1.07 -8.78
CA ARG A 19 -22.59 -1.88 -9.78
C ARG A 19 -21.67 -2.69 -10.68
N VAL A 20 -20.48 -2.17 -10.99
CA VAL A 20 -19.49 -2.91 -11.80
C VAL A 20 -19.00 -4.18 -11.08
N MET A 21 -19.12 -4.22 -9.75
CA MET A 21 -18.68 -5.33 -8.90
C MET A 21 -19.83 -6.28 -8.48
N GLU A 22 -21.05 -6.10 -9.00
CA GLU A 22 -22.16 -7.04 -8.74
C GLU A 22 -21.94 -8.36 -9.50
N VAL A 23 -21.11 -9.23 -8.90
CA VAL A 23 -21.01 -10.64 -9.29
C VAL A 23 -22.36 -11.29 -8.96
N PRO A 24 -23.09 -11.85 -9.93
CA PRO A 24 -24.38 -12.48 -9.66
C PRO A 24 -24.21 -13.64 -8.66
N PRO A 25 -25.18 -13.89 -7.78
CA PRO A 25 -25.07 -14.94 -6.77
C PRO A 25 -24.97 -16.30 -7.46
N LEU A 26 -23.85 -16.98 -7.28
CA LEU A 26 -23.63 -18.33 -7.77
C LEU A 26 -24.64 -19.30 -7.15
N PRO A 27 -25.12 -20.31 -7.89
CA PRO A 27 -26.04 -21.31 -7.36
C PRO A 27 -25.36 -22.07 -6.20
N ALA A 28 -26.10 -22.24 -5.10
CA ALA A 28 -25.62 -22.89 -3.89
C ALA A 28 -25.36 -24.39 -4.12
N THR A 29 -24.15 -24.73 -4.55
CA THR A 29 -23.62 -26.10 -4.45
C THR A 29 -23.37 -26.40 -2.98
N ARG A 30 -24.10 -27.38 -2.43
CA ARG A 30 -23.85 -27.89 -1.07
C ARG A 30 -22.45 -28.48 -1.01
N LEU A 31 -21.55 -27.82 -0.28
CA LEU A 31 -20.23 -28.32 0.06
C LEU A 31 -20.18 -28.59 1.58
N SER A 32 -19.69 -29.78 1.92
CA SER A 32 -19.46 -30.30 3.27
C SER A 32 -18.58 -29.37 4.14
N PRO A 33 -18.64 -29.45 5.48
CA PRO A 33 -17.94 -28.53 6.36
C PRO A 33 -16.47 -28.96 6.54
N ALA A 34 -15.59 -28.54 5.64
CA ALA A 34 -14.16 -28.62 5.85
C ALA A 34 -13.47 -27.43 5.18
N GLY A 35 -12.86 -26.57 6.01
CA GLY A 35 -12.10 -25.41 5.55
C GLY A 35 -12.70 -24.11 6.05
N ARG A 36 -12.41 -23.77 7.31
CA ARG A 36 -12.47 -22.38 7.80
C ARG A 36 -11.38 -21.57 7.08
N GLY A 37 -11.61 -21.26 5.80
CA GLY A 37 -11.02 -20.10 5.17
C GLY A 37 -11.83 -18.91 5.65
N GLN A 38 -11.46 -18.36 6.80
CA GLN A 38 -11.92 -17.04 7.21
C GLN A 38 -11.49 -16.09 6.09
N SER A 39 -12.43 -15.77 5.21
CA SER A 39 -12.35 -14.51 4.49
C SER A 39 -12.31 -13.46 5.59
N ALA A 40 -11.10 -12.99 5.88
CA ALA A 40 -10.86 -11.81 6.69
C ALA A 40 -11.50 -10.66 5.92
N ARG A 41 -12.83 -10.56 6.02
CA ARG A 41 -13.58 -9.35 5.75
C ARG A 41 -12.95 -8.36 6.71
N LEU A 42 -12.02 -7.57 6.19
CA LEU A 42 -11.42 -6.42 6.86
C LEU A 42 -12.60 -5.62 7.41
N ASN A 43 -12.85 -5.76 8.71
CA ASN A 43 -13.96 -5.11 9.39
C ASN A 43 -13.52 -3.66 9.59
N LEU A 44 -13.77 -2.89 8.54
CA LEU A 44 -13.35 -1.52 8.38
C LEU A 44 -14.44 -0.62 8.99
N ASP A 45 -14.48 -0.56 10.32
CA ASP A 45 -15.24 0.46 11.08
C ASP A 45 -14.77 1.85 10.65
N ALA A 46 -15.66 2.76 10.22
CA ALA A 46 -15.32 4.03 9.53
C ALA A 46 -14.18 4.87 10.17
N ASP A 47 -14.10 4.90 11.51
CA ASP A 47 -13.01 5.57 12.24
C ASP A 47 -11.76 4.69 12.41
N ASN A 48 -11.91 3.36 12.48
CA ASN A 48 -10.82 2.39 12.38
C ASN A 48 -10.25 2.26 10.95
N VAL A 49 -11.02 2.54 9.89
CA VAL A 49 -10.55 2.49 8.49
C VAL A 49 -9.49 3.52 8.24
N LYS A 50 -9.68 4.74 8.76
CA LYS A 50 -8.74 5.83 8.58
C LYS A 50 -7.38 5.47 9.19
N ASN A 51 -7.38 4.84 10.37
CA ASN A 51 -6.17 4.40 11.04
C ASN A 51 -5.56 3.15 10.37
N GLY A 52 -6.36 2.16 9.98
CA GLY A 52 -5.89 0.94 9.31
C GLY A 52 -5.36 1.17 7.89
N LEU A 53 -5.98 2.07 7.12
CA LEU A 53 -5.47 2.48 5.82
C LEU A 53 -4.18 3.29 5.96
N GLY A 54 -4.10 4.18 6.97
CA GLY A 54 -2.88 4.91 7.31
C GLY A 54 -1.72 3.96 7.62
N GLN A 55 -1.96 2.95 8.45
CA GLN A 55 -1.01 1.88 8.74
C GLN A 55 -0.56 1.15 7.48
N LEU A 56 -1.49 0.68 6.64
CA LEU A 56 -1.16 -0.04 5.40
C LEU A 56 -0.29 0.80 4.45
N VAL A 57 -0.68 2.06 4.22
CA VAL A 57 0.08 2.95 3.34
C VAL A 57 1.45 3.23 3.94
N LEU A 58 1.55 3.48 5.25
CA LEU A 58 2.82 3.76 5.90
C LEU A 58 3.74 2.54 5.91
N THR A 59 3.21 1.33 6.09
CA THR A 59 3.95 0.08 5.91
C THR A 59 4.51 -0.04 4.49
N LEU A 60 3.70 0.23 3.46
CA LEU A 60 4.17 0.17 2.07
C LEU A 60 5.26 1.21 1.79
N VAL A 61 5.11 2.42 2.32
CA VAL A 61 6.13 3.47 2.18
C VAL A 61 7.42 3.07 2.90
N LYS A 62 7.36 2.50 4.11
CA LYS A 62 8.53 1.96 4.83
C LYS A 62 9.23 0.87 4.03
N LEU A 63 8.47 -0.07 3.47
CA LEU A 63 9.02 -1.12 2.60
C LEU A 63 9.77 -0.52 1.41
N LEU A 64 9.14 0.42 0.71
CA LEU A 64 9.78 1.07 -0.44
C LEU A 64 11.05 1.82 -0.03
N HIS A 65 11.06 2.46 1.14
CA HIS A 65 12.25 3.11 1.69
C HIS A 65 13.41 2.10 1.87
N GLU A 66 13.16 0.96 2.52
CA GLU A 66 14.18 -0.08 2.71
C GLU A 66 14.68 -0.67 1.38
N LEU A 67 13.79 -0.85 0.41
CA LEU A 67 14.18 -1.33 -0.92
C LEU A 67 15.07 -0.32 -1.64
N LEU A 68 14.72 0.97 -1.58
CA LEU A 68 15.53 2.04 -2.15
C LEU A 68 16.90 2.14 -1.48
N GLU A 69 16.98 1.93 -0.17
CA GLU A 69 18.24 1.89 0.58
C GLU A 69 19.12 0.73 0.12
N ARG A 70 18.57 -0.49 0.04
CA ARG A 70 19.30 -1.66 -0.47
C ARG A 70 19.77 -1.43 -1.92
N GLN A 71 18.95 -0.81 -2.76
CA GLN A 71 19.33 -0.47 -4.12
C GLN A 71 20.43 0.61 -4.16
N ALA A 72 20.37 1.62 -3.28
CA ALA A 72 21.38 2.65 -3.16
C ALA A 72 22.74 2.04 -2.83
N ILE A 73 22.80 1.15 -1.83
CA ILE A 73 24.02 0.42 -1.45
C ILE A 73 24.58 -0.35 -2.65
N ARG A 74 23.74 -1.14 -3.33
CA ARG A 74 24.17 -1.88 -4.53
C ARG A 74 24.73 -0.98 -5.63
N ARG A 75 24.14 0.20 -5.83
CA ARG A 75 24.60 1.16 -6.85
C ARG A 75 25.92 1.83 -6.48
N ILE A 76 26.14 2.06 -5.19
CA ILE A 76 27.41 2.56 -4.64
C ILE A 76 28.50 1.51 -4.83
N GLU A 77 28.25 0.27 -4.41
CA GLU A 77 29.19 -0.85 -4.56
C GLU A 77 29.53 -1.13 -6.03
N ALA A 78 28.55 -0.99 -6.94
CA ALA A 78 28.76 -1.13 -8.38
C ALA A 78 29.50 0.06 -9.02
N GLY A 79 29.82 1.12 -8.28
CA GLY A 79 30.47 2.32 -8.81
C GLY A 79 29.61 3.10 -9.82
N SER A 80 28.29 2.90 -9.81
CA SER A 80 27.35 3.50 -10.77
C SER A 80 26.94 4.94 -10.43
N LEU A 81 27.50 5.51 -9.36
CA LEU A 81 27.22 6.83 -8.82
C LEU A 81 28.54 7.54 -8.50
N SER A 82 28.61 8.83 -8.81
CA SER A 82 29.68 9.73 -8.36
C SER A 82 29.50 10.15 -6.90
N ASP A 83 30.57 10.59 -6.22
CA ASP A 83 30.54 11.00 -4.81
C ASP A 83 29.44 12.02 -4.49
N GLY A 84 29.28 13.05 -5.33
CA GLY A 84 28.22 14.04 -5.14
C GLY A 84 26.80 13.46 -5.32
N GLN A 85 26.63 12.44 -6.17
CA GLN A 85 25.36 11.72 -6.28
C GLN A 85 25.09 10.84 -5.07
N ILE A 86 26.13 10.22 -4.50
CA ILE A 86 26.04 9.41 -3.28
C ILE A 86 25.59 10.29 -2.11
N GLU A 87 26.24 11.45 -1.92
CA GLU A 87 25.88 12.39 -0.86
C GLU A 87 24.43 12.88 -0.99
N LYS A 88 24.03 13.31 -2.19
CA LYS A 88 22.67 13.77 -2.46
C LYS A 88 21.63 12.66 -2.23
N LEU A 89 21.94 11.43 -2.63
CA LEU A 89 21.08 10.26 -2.43
C LEU A 89 20.91 9.96 -0.94
N GLY A 90 22.02 9.90 -0.20
CA GLY A 90 22.00 9.68 1.25
C GLY A 90 21.18 10.73 1.98
N LEU A 91 21.40 12.01 1.68
CA LEU A 91 20.64 13.11 2.28
C LEU A 91 19.13 13.00 1.98
N THR A 92 18.77 12.55 0.77
CA THR A 92 17.37 12.37 0.38
C THR A 92 16.74 11.22 1.16
N LEU A 93 17.41 10.07 1.25
CA LEU A 93 16.93 8.91 2.00
C LEU A 93 16.79 9.22 3.50
N MET A 94 17.76 9.95 4.09
CA MET A 94 17.67 10.39 5.49
C MET A 94 16.45 11.26 5.76
N ARG A 95 16.17 12.23 4.87
CA ARG A 95 14.96 13.08 4.99
C ARG A 95 13.70 12.24 4.85
N GLN A 96 13.64 11.32 3.89
CA GLN A 96 12.50 10.41 3.74
C GLN A 96 12.25 9.58 5.00
N ALA A 97 13.30 9.03 5.63
CA ALA A 97 13.19 8.27 6.88
C ALA A 97 12.59 9.12 8.01
N GLN A 98 13.03 10.38 8.14
CA GLN A 98 12.50 11.33 9.13
C GLN A 98 11.02 11.65 8.89
N GLU A 99 10.61 11.81 7.63
CA GLU A 99 9.21 12.06 7.28
C GLU A 99 8.32 10.85 7.58
N ILE A 100 8.79 9.64 7.28
CA ILE A 100 8.09 8.38 7.62
C ILE A 100 7.89 8.28 9.13
N GLU A 101 8.94 8.58 9.92
CA GLU A 101 8.88 8.54 11.38
C GLU A 101 7.95 9.62 11.95
N ARG A 102 7.91 10.82 11.35
CA ARG A 102 6.95 11.87 11.74
C ARG A 102 5.52 11.40 11.49
N LEU A 103 5.24 10.87 10.30
CA LEU A 103 3.91 10.38 9.93
C LEU A 103 3.48 9.22 10.84
N ARG A 104 4.37 8.29 11.16
CA ARG A 104 4.12 7.20 12.12
C ARG A 104 3.57 7.72 13.44
N LYS A 105 4.23 8.75 14.00
CA LYS A 105 3.81 9.40 15.26
C LYS A 105 2.47 10.13 15.11
N GLU A 106 2.24 10.80 13.99
CA GLU A 106 0.98 11.50 13.70
C GLU A 106 -0.21 10.53 13.65
N PHE A 107 0.00 9.34 13.07
CA PHE A 107 -0.98 8.25 13.06
C PHE A 107 -1.01 7.44 14.37
N ARG A 108 -0.17 7.77 15.37
CA ARG A 108 -0.05 7.07 16.67
C ARG A 108 0.22 5.57 16.52
N LEU A 109 1.02 5.21 15.52
CA LEU A 109 1.43 3.84 15.27
C LEU A 109 2.75 3.57 16.00
N GLU A 110 2.89 2.39 16.57
CA GLU A 110 4.17 1.88 17.03
C GLU A 110 5.01 1.34 15.86
N GLU A 111 6.28 1.03 16.09
CA GLU A 111 7.12 0.51 15.01
C GLU A 111 6.65 -0.88 14.56
N GLU A 112 6.19 -1.70 15.50
CA GLU A 112 5.66 -3.04 15.28
C GLU A 112 4.35 -3.02 14.48
N ASP A 113 3.59 -1.92 14.54
CA ASP A 113 2.38 -1.77 13.74
C ASP A 113 2.69 -1.68 12.25
N LEU A 114 3.92 -1.30 11.87
CA LEU A 114 4.31 -1.30 10.46
C LEU A 114 4.66 -2.71 9.96
N ASN A 115 4.75 -3.70 10.85
CA ASN A 115 5.00 -5.10 10.51
C ASN A 115 3.69 -5.83 10.18
N LEU A 116 3.21 -5.63 8.95
CA LEU A 116 1.92 -6.12 8.52
C LEU A 116 1.99 -7.60 8.11
N ASP A 117 1.16 -8.45 8.73
CA ASP A 117 1.00 -9.84 8.32
C ASP A 117 0.02 -9.93 7.13
N LEU A 118 0.53 -10.29 5.95
CA LEU A 118 -0.27 -10.49 4.74
C LEU A 118 -0.84 -11.92 4.66
N GLY A 119 -0.71 -12.73 5.71
CA GLY A 119 -1.16 -14.11 5.75
C GLY A 119 -0.33 -15.02 4.83
N PRO A 120 -0.89 -15.59 3.74
CA PRO A 120 -0.14 -16.50 2.86
C PRO A 120 1.03 -15.85 2.13
N LEU A 121 1.08 -14.51 2.07
CA LEU A 121 2.22 -13.78 1.48
C LEU A 121 3.33 -13.50 2.50
N GLY A 122 3.15 -13.91 3.76
CA GLY A 122 4.09 -13.69 4.85
C GLY A 122 3.94 -12.31 5.50
N LYS A 123 4.86 -12.01 6.41
CA LYS A 123 4.92 -10.70 7.09
C LYS A 123 5.76 -9.72 6.28
N LEU A 124 5.27 -8.50 6.16
CA LEU A 124 6.03 -7.36 5.70
C LEU A 124 6.86 -6.84 6.87
N LEU A 125 8.10 -7.34 6.95
CA LEU A 125 9.22 -6.98 7.85
C LEU A 125 9.54 -8.03 8.94
#